data_AF-A0ABD5UMT9-F1
#
_entry.id   AF-A0ABD5UMT9-F1
#
_cell.length_a   1.000
_cell.length_b   1.000
_cell.length_c   1.000
_cell.angle_alpha   90.00
_cell.angle_beta   90.00
_cell.angle_gamma   90.00
#
_symmetry.space_group_name_H-M   'P 1'
#
loop_
_entity.id
_entity.type
_entity.pdbx_description
1 polymer ?
#
loop_
_entity_poly.entity_id
_entity_poly.type
_entity_poly.pdbx_seq_one_letter_code
_entity_poly.pdbx_strand_id
1 'polypeptide(L)'
;MHDTARGVLELARPGNCVAAGVLTGTGAFVAGADAAVVPAAVATVVTAFAVAAGNAINDYFDREIDAINRPDRPIPRGAVSARGALAVSAAWFAAAVALAALLPPLAIAIAAVNLTALVTYTTVFKGTPGLGNALVSYLVGSTFLFGGAAVGRPGDVIALALLAGLSTFAREVIKDVEDVVGDREEGLSTLPIAIGERRALWVATASLVVAVAASPLPYLSGTFGGVYLLIVAVADAVMLYACYESFSDPTAAQQRFKYGTLLAAVAFVVGRAALLI
;
A
#
# COMPACT_ATOMS: atom_id res chain seq x y z
N MET A 1 -21.26 24.49 0.21
CA MET A 1 -19.95 24.49 -0.48
C MET A 1 -18.81 24.08 0.44
N HIS A 2 -18.66 24.67 1.64
CA HIS A 2 -17.60 24.29 2.59
C HIS A 2 -17.62 22.80 2.98
N ASP A 3 -18.80 22.23 3.24
CA ASP A 3 -18.92 20.83 3.66
C ASP A 3 -18.61 19.83 2.53
N THR A 4 -18.99 20.15 1.29
CA THR A 4 -18.66 19.33 0.11
C THR A 4 -17.16 19.32 -0.19
N ALA A 5 -16.50 20.49 -0.11
CA ALA A 5 -15.04 20.56 -0.33
C ALA A 5 -14.28 19.75 0.73
N ARG A 6 -14.70 19.86 2.00
CA ARG A 6 -14.18 19.03 3.08
C ARG A 6 -14.45 17.54 2.84
N GLY A 7 -15.67 17.18 2.43
CA GLY A 7 -16.04 15.81 2.11
C GLY A 7 -15.20 15.21 0.98
N VAL A 8 -14.88 15.99 -0.06
CA VAL A 8 -13.96 15.57 -1.13
C VAL A 8 -12.54 15.32 -0.60
N LEU A 9 -12.04 16.19 0.28
CA LEU A 9 -10.72 15.97 0.90
C LEU A 9 -10.72 14.70 1.77
N GLU A 10 -11.80 14.45 2.51
CA GLU A 10 -11.96 13.24 3.32
C GLU A 10 -12.02 11.96 2.46
N LEU A 11 -12.70 12.00 1.30
CA LEU A 11 -12.70 10.89 0.33
C LEU A 11 -11.30 10.53 -0.16
N ALA A 12 -10.43 11.52 -0.36
CA ALA A 12 -9.06 11.27 -0.81
C ALA A 12 -8.23 10.50 0.24
N ARG A 13 -8.56 10.65 1.53
CA ARG A 13 -7.76 10.17 2.67
C ARG A 13 -6.29 10.62 2.55
N PRO A 14 -5.99 11.92 2.76
CA PRO A 14 -4.69 12.52 2.41
C PRO A 14 -3.48 11.83 3.02
N GLY A 15 -3.61 11.30 4.25
CA GLY A 15 -2.55 10.51 4.88
C GLY A 15 -2.13 9.28 4.07
N ASN A 16 -3.09 8.57 3.45
CA ASN A 16 -2.80 7.42 2.59
C ASN A 16 -2.11 7.86 1.29
N CYS A 17 -2.55 8.97 0.70
CA CYS A 17 -1.94 9.53 -0.51
C CYS A 17 -0.49 9.93 -0.27
N VAL A 18 -0.22 10.61 0.86
CA VAL A 18 1.13 11.00 1.25
C VAL A 18 1.99 9.76 1.52
N ALA A 19 1.49 8.80 2.30
CA ALA A 19 2.22 7.57 2.60
C ALA A 19 2.61 6.82 1.32
N ALA A 20 1.66 6.58 0.41
CA ALA A 20 1.93 5.90 -0.86
C ALA A 20 2.88 6.70 -1.76
N GLY A 21 2.70 8.02 -1.84
CA GLY A 21 3.62 8.90 -2.55
C GLY A 21 5.05 8.81 -2.02
N VAL A 22 5.23 8.78 -0.70
CA VAL A 22 6.54 8.60 -0.05
C VAL A 22 7.17 7.26 -0.44
N LEU A 23 6.41 6.17 -0.55
CA LEU A 23 6.95 4.88 -1.01
C LEU A 23 7.44 4.95 -2.47
N THR A 24 6.65 5.57 -3.36
CA THR A 24 7.08 5.79 -4.76
C THR A 24 8.32 6.68 -4.83
N GLY A 25 8.34 7.79 -4.09
CA GLY A 25 9.51 8.67 -4.01
C GLY A 25 10.74 7.96 -3.45
N THR A 26 10.56 7.07 -2.46
CA THR A 26 11.64 6.23 -1.91
C THR A 26 12.20 5.29 -2.98
N GLY A 27 11.34 4.66 -3.79
CA GLY A 27 11.79 3.85 -4.92
C GLY A 27 12.64 4.64 -5.91
N ALA A 28 12.19 5.83 -6.30
CA ALA A 28 12.98 6.70 -7.19
C ALA A 28 14.31 7.15 -6.55
N PHE A 29 14.29 7.53 -5.27
CA PHE A 29 15.48 7.97 -4.54
C PHE A 29 16.53 6.88 -4.41
N VAL A 30 16.12 5.66 -4.02
CA VAL A 30 17.02 4.51 -3.89
C VAL A 30 17.60 4.11 -5.24
N ALA A 31 16.80 4.19 -6.31
CA ALA A 31 17.25 3.92 -7.68
C ALA A 31 18.21 4.99 -8.26
N GLY A 32 18.42 6.12 -7.56
CA GLY A 32 19.36 7.19 -7.97
C GLY A 32 18.71 8.27 -8.84
N ALA A 33 17.80 9.05 -8.24
CA ALA A 33 17.06 10.12 -8.92
C ALA A 33 17.88 11.37 -9.32
N ASP A 34 19.21 11.31 -9.30
CA ASP A 34 20.14 12.45 -9.35
C ASP A 34 19.76 13.54 -10.37
N ALA A 35 19.56 13.16 -11.64
CA ALA A 35 19.11 14.07 -12.71
C ALA A 35 17.62 13.91 -13.08
N ALA A 36 16.93 12.91 -12.51
CA ALA A 36 15.56 12.52 -12.85
C ALA A 36 14.54 12.96 -11.79
N VAL A 37 14.79 14.10 -11.14
CA VAL A 37 13.94 14.66 -10.07
C VAL A 37 12.52 14.96 -10.56
N VAL A 38 12.36 15.49 -11.78
CA VAL A 38 11.03 15.81 -12.33
C VAL A 38 10.21 14.53 -12.58
N PRO A 39 10.71 13.50 -13.30
CA PRO A 39 10.01 12.21 -13.39
C PRO A 39 9.68 11.57 -12.05
N ALA A 40 10.59 11.62 -11.08
CA ALA A 40 10.35 11.09 -9.74
C ALA A 40 9.21 11.83 -9.01
N ALA A 41 9.17 13.16 -9.11
CA ALA A 41 8.09 13.98 -8.56
C ALA A 41 6.75 13.70 -9.25
N VAL A 42 6.75 13.60 -10.58
CA VAL A 42 5.56 13.25 -11.36
C VAL A 42 5.03 11.87 -10.94
N ALA A 43 5.87 10.85 -10.81
CA ALA A 43 5.46 9.51 -10.36
C ALA A 43 4.88 9.53 -8.93
N THR A 44 5.46 10.33 -8.03
CA THR A 44 4.95 10.53 -6.67
C THR A 44 3.54 11.13 -6.69
N VAL A 45 3.32 12.16 -7.52
CA VAL A 45 2.01 12.81 -7.69
C VAL A 45 0.99 11.87 -8.35
N VAL A 46 1.39 11.10 -9.37
CA VAL A 46 0.56 10.04 -9.98
C VAL A 46 0.08 9.06 -8.93
N THR A 47 0.98 8.60 -8.05
CA THR A 47 0.64 7.66 -6.97
C THR A 47 -0.38 8.26 -6.01
N ALA A 48 -0.20 9.53 -5.62
CA ALA A 48 -1.14 10.22 -4.74
C ALA A 48 -2.54 10.35 -5.37
N PHE A 49 -2.63 10.71 -6.65
CA PHE A 49 -3.91 10.76 -7.36
C PHE A 49 -4.55 9.37 -7.52
N ALA A 50 -3.77 8.35 -7.84
CA ALA A 50 -4.25 6.98 -7.97
C ALA A 50 -4.86 6.47 -6.65
N VAL A 51 -4.19 6.73 -5.53
CA VAL A 51 -4.68 6.35 -4.19
C VAL A 51 -5.93 7.15 -3.80
N ALA A 52 -5.96 8.46 -4.07
CA ALA A 52 -7.15 9.27 -3.82
C ALA A 52 -8.36 8.76 -4.62
N ALA A 53 -8.14 8.43 -5.90
CA ALA A 53 -9.15 7.86 -6.77
C ALA A 53 -9.64 6.50 -6.27
N GLY A 54 -8.71 5.62 -5.87
CA GLY A 54 -8.99 4.31 -5.28
C GLY A 54 -9.80 4.39 -3.97
N ASN A 55 -9.47 5.33 -3.09
CA ASN A 55 -10.23 5.56 -1.86
C ASN A 55 -11.66 6.03 -2.16
N ALA A 56 -11.82 6.99 -3.08
CA ALA A 56 -13.13 7.53 -3.45
C ALA A 56 -14.03 6.50 -4.17
N ILE A 57 -13.48 5.67 -5.06
CA ILE A 57 -14.26 4.61 -5.71
C ILE A 57 -14.63 3.51 -4.71
N ASN A 58 -13.75 3.18 -3.75
CA ASN A 58 -14.06 2.24 -2.69
C ASN A 58 -15.23 2.74 -1.84
N ASP A 59 -15.21 4.00 -1.37
CA ASP A 59 -16.32 4.58 -0.63
C ASP A 59 -17.61 4.63 -1.46
N TYR A 60 -17.53 4.82 -2.78
CA TYR A 60 -18.70 4.74 -3.66
C TYR A 60 -19.35 3.36 -3.63
N PHE A 61 -18.57 2.28 -3.73
CA PHE A 61 -19.10 0.92 -3.68
C PHE A 61 -19.56 0.52 -2.27
N ASP A 62 -18.86 0.98 -1.24
CA ASP A 62 -19.14 0.65 0.16
C ASP A 62 -20.24 1.51 0.79
N ARG A 63 -20.79 2.51 0.07
CA ARG A 63 -21.73 3.52 0.61
C ARG A 63 -22.93 2.96 1.41
N GLU A 64 -23.45 1.80 1.03
CA GLU A 64 -24.60 1.16 1.69
C GLU A 64 -24.18 0.49 3.01
N ILE A 65 -23.02 -0.15 3.00
CA ILE A 65 -22.37 -0.73 4.19
C ILE A 65 -21.95 0.38 5.15
N ASP A 66 -21.30 1.42 4.62
CA ASP A 66 -20.84 2.57 5.39
C ASP A 66 -22.00 3.37 6.00
N ALA A 67 -23.20 3.35 5.41
CA ALA A 67 -24.36 3.99 6.02
C ALA A 67 -24.78 3.36 7.35
N ILE A 68 -24.43 2.09 7.56
CA ILE A 68 -24.67 1.35 8.81
C ILE A 68 -23.45 1.46 9.72
N ASN A 69 -22.27 1.12 9.19
CA ASN A 69 -21.05 0.92 9.99
C ASN A 69 -20.32 2.24 10.29
N ARG A 70 -20.37 3.22 9.39
CA ARG A 70 -19.65 4.49 9.50
C ARG A 70 -20.48 5.65 8.93
N PRO A 71 -21.63 5.99 9.57
CA PRO A 71 -22.56 6.98 9.05
C PRO A 71 -21.93 8.38 8.90
N ASP A 72 -20.84 8.66 9.63
CA ASP A 72 -20.07 9.89 9.52
C ASP A 72 -19.22 10.01 8.25
N ARG A 73 -19.15 9.00 7.38
CA ARG A 73 -18.39 9.09 6.12
C ARG A 73 -19.01 10.12 5.14
N PRO A 74 -18.22 10.68 4.20
CA PRO A 74 -18.68 11.76 3.33
C PRO A 74 -19.92 11.43 2.49
N ILE A 75 -20.06 10.18 2.02
CA ILE A 75 -21.21 9.77 1.21
C ILE A 75 -22.46 9.52 2.07
N PRO A 76 -22.42 8.67 3.12
CA PRO A 76 -23.60 8.44 3.96
C PRO A 76 -24.16 9.69 4.63
N ARG A 77 -23.30 10.58 5.14
CA ARG A 77 -23.76 11.83 5.78
C ARG A 77 -24.26 12.89 4.80
N GLY A 78 -24.15 12.64 3.49
CA GLY A 78 -24.63 13.54 2.44
C GLY A 78 -23.70 14.72 2.09
N ALA A 79 -22.46 14.77 2.63
CA ALA A 79 -21.50 15.82 2.30
C ALA A 79 -21.07 15.77 0.83
N VAL A 80 -20.98 14.55 0.26
CA VAL A 80 -20.73 14.30 -1.16
C VAL A 80 -21.74 13.27 -1.68
N SER A 81 -22.40 13.55 -2.80
CA SER A 81 -23.31 12.57 -3.41
C SER A 81 -22.53 11.38 -4.00
N ALA A 82 -23.13 10.19 -4.07
CA ALA A 82 -22.47 9.02 -4.66
C ALA A 82 -21.99 9.29 -6.11
N ARG A 83 -22.81 9.94 -6.94
CA ARG A 83 -22.40 10.38 -8.30
C ARG A 83 -21.24 11.37 -8.27
N GLY A 84 -21.23 12.28 -7.30
CA GLY A 84 -20.13 13.23 -7.08
C GLY A 84 -18.83 12.52 -6.71
N ALA A 85 -18.88 11.56 -5.79
CA ALA A 85 -17.72 10.75 -5.41
C ALA A 85 -17.14 9.97 -6.60
N LEU A 86 -18.02 9.36 -7.42
CA LEU A 86 -17.61 8.66 -8.63
C LEU A 86 -16.99 9.62 -9.66
N ALA A 87 -17.57 10.80 -9.89
CA ALA A 87 -17.03 11.80 -10.80
C ALA A 87 -15.65 12.32 -10.35
N VAL A 88 -15.49 12.57 -9.05
CA VAL A 88 -14.20 13.00 -8.47
C VAL A 88 -13.15 11.89 -8.58
N SER A 89 -13.53 10.64 -8.29
CA SER A 89 -12.65 9.48 -8.47
C SER A 89 -12.20 9.35 -9.94
N ALA A 90 -13.13 9.46 -10.89
CA ALA A 90 -12.82 9.42 -12.32
C ALA A 90 -11.89 10.57 -12.74
N ALA A 91 -12.08 11.78 -12.20
CA ALA A 91 -11.21 12.91 -12.46
C ALA A 91 -9.78 12.69 -11.93
N TRP A 92 -9.62 12.13 -10.73
CA TRP A 92 -8.30 11.78 -10.19
C TRP A 92 -7.64 10.64 -10.94
N PHE A 93 -8.39 9.62 -11.38
CA PHE A 93 -7.87 8.59 -12.26
C PHE A 93 -7.40 9.18 -13.60
N ALA A 94 -8.20 10.05 -14.22
CA ALA A 94 -7.82 10.72 -15.47
C ALA A 94 -6.56 11.58 -15.31
N ALA A 95 -6.44 12.31 -14.20
CA ALA A 95 -5.23 13.07 -13.87
C ALA A 95 -4.01 12.15 -13.68
N ALA A 96 -4.17 11.03 -12.97
CA ALA A 96 -3.11 10.04 -12.80
C ALA A 96 -2.63 9.46 -14.14
N VAL A 97 -3.56 9.11 -15.04
CA VAL A 97 -3.24 8.62 -16.40
C VAL A 97 -2.52 9.69 -17.23
N ALA A 98 -3.03 10.92 -17.24
CA ALA A 98 -2.45 12.02 -18.01
C ALA A 98 -1.01 12.33 -17.57
N LEU A 99 -0.77 12.34 -16.26
CA LEU A 99 0.56 12.55 -15.69
C LEU A 99 1.48 11.34 -15.92
N ALA A 100 0.97 10.11 -15.77
CA ALA A 100 1.74 8.90 -16.02
C ALA A 100 2.24 8.83 -17.47
N ALA A 101 1.45 9.32 -18.44
CA ALA A 101 1.82 9.36 -19.85
C ALA A 101 3.06 10.22 -20.15
N LEU A 102 3.51 11.06 -19.20
CA LEU A 102 4.74 11.86 -19.31
C LEU A 102 6.00 11.09 -18.87
N LEU A 103 5.84 9.88 -18.31
CA LEU A 103 6.92 9.07 -17.76
C LEU A 103 7.51 8.11 -18.81
N PRO A 104 8.67 7.48 -18.53
CA PRO A 104 9.24 6.47 -19.42
C PRO A 104 8.29 5.29 -19.68
N PRO A 105 8.41 4.59 -20.83
CA PRO A 105 7.47 3.54 -21.25
C PRO A 105 7.22 2.44 -20.19
N LEU A 106 8.25 2.02 -19.47
CA LEU A 106 8.11 1.01 -18.43
C LEU A 106 7.33 1.53 -17.21
N ALA A 107 7.50 2.81 -16.85
CA ALA A 107 6.70 3.44 -15.80
C ALA A 107 5.23 3.57 -16.23
N ILE A 108 4.97 3.93 -17.49
CA ILE A 108 3.61 3.93 -18.06
C ILE A 108 2.96 2.55 -17.96
N ALA A 109 3.70 1.49 -18.31
CA ALA A 109 3.20 0.12 -18.23
C ALA A 109 2.85 -0.27 -16.78
N ILE A 110 3.74 0.02 -15.82
CA ILE A 110 3.48 -0.25 -14.39
C ILE A 110 2.29 0.56 -13.89
N ALA A 111 2.18 1.84 -14.27
CA ALA A 111 1.02 2.67 -13.92
C ALA A 111 -0.28 2.07 -14.46
N ALA A 112 -0.30 1.64 -15.73
CA ALA A 112 -1.49 1.03 -16.32
C ALA A 112 -1.94 -0.23 -15.56
N VAL A 113 -0.99 -1.10 -15.16
CA VAL A 113 -1.29 -2.28 -14.34
C VAL A 113 -1.79 -1.85 -12.96
N ASN A 114 -1.15 -0.90 -12.29
CA ASN A 114 -1.53 -0.44 -10.96
C ASN A 114 -2.92 0.22 -10.93
N LEU A 115 -3.22 1.08 -11.90
CA LEU A 115 -4.52 1.74 -12.01
C LEU A 115 -5.63 0.73 -12.30
N THR A 116 -5.36 -0.24 -13.17
CA THR A 116 -6.29 -1.35 -13.44
C THR A 116 -6.51 -2.18 -12.18
N ALA A 117 -5.45 -2.54 -11.47
CA ALA A 117 -5.51 -3.30 -10.21
C ALA A 117 -6.30 -2.57 -9.12
N LEU A 118 -6.16 -1.23 -8.99
CA LEU A 118 -6.95 -0.44 -8.03
C LEU A 118 -8.46 -0.50 -8.33
N VAL A 119 -8.84 -0.42 -9.61
CA VAL A 119 -10.25 -0.48 -10.03
C VAL A 119 -10.82 -1.89 -9.86
N THR A 120 -10.06 -2.92 -10.26
CA THR A 120 -10.50 -4.32 -10.16
C THR A 120 -10.47 -4.85 -8.75
N TYR A 121 -9.61 -4.33 -7.87
CA TYR A 121 -9.63 -4.68 -6.44
C TYR A 121 -11.03 -4.48 -5.86
N THR A 122 -11.58 -3.27 -6.02
CA THR A 122 -12.86 -2.90 -5.41
C THR A 122 -14.04 -3.68 -6.01
N THR A 123 -13.98 -3.99 -7.31
CA THR A 123 -15.12 -4.57 -8.04
C THR A 123 -15.09 -6.09 -8.19
N VAL A 124 -13.92 -6.72 -8.07
CA VAL A 124 -13.73 -8.16 -8.37
C VAL A 124 -13.01 -8.90 -7.25
N PHE A 125 -11.94 -8.34 -6.69
CA PHE A 125 -11.05 -9.08 -5.79
C PHE A 125 -11.31 -8.84 -4.30
N LYS A 126 -12.07 -7.80 -3.93
CA LYS A 126 -12.45 -7.54 -2.54
C LYS A 126 -13.17 -8.76 -1.95
N GLY A 127 -12.69 -9.26 -0.81
CA GLY A 127 -13.26 -10.45 -0.16
C GLY A 127 -12.96 -11.78 -0.85
N THR A 128 -12.05 -11.82 -1.83
CA THR A 128 -11.58 -13.09 -2.42
C THR A 128 -10.42 -13.68 -1.60
N PRO A 129 -10.46 -14.97 -1.21
CA PRO A 129 -9.49 -15.51 -0.26
C PRO A 129 -8.07 -15.49 -0.84
N GLY A 130 -7.18 -14.73 -0.19
CA GLY A 130 -5.76 -14.62 -0.56
C GLY A 130 -5.48 -13.75 -1.79
N LEU A 131 -6.34 -13.78 -2.82
CA LEU A 131 -6.16 -12.99 -4.04
C LEU A 131 -6.31 -11.50 -3.78
N GLY A 132 -7.29 -11.09 -2.96
CA GLY A 132 -7.43 -9.69 -2.53
C GLY A 132 -6.18 -9.19 -1.79
N ASN A 133 -5.68 -9.97 -0.82
CA ASN A 133 -4.47 -9.64 -0.07
C ASN A 133 -3.24 -9.57 -0.96
N ALA A 134 -3.11 -10.50 -1.92
CA ALA A 134 -2.02 -10.54 -2.89
C ALA A 134 -2.03 -9.31 -3.81
N LEU A 135 -3.21 -8.86 -4.24
CA LEU A 135 -3.35 -7.67 -5.06
C LEU A 135 -2.96 -6.39 -4.29
N VAL A 136 -3.36 -6.26 -3.03
CA VAL A 136 -2.94 -5.14 -2.16
C VAL A 136 -1.44 -5.17 -1.91
N SER A 137 -0.89 -6.36 -1.63
CA SER A 137 0.57 -6.59 -1.53
C SER A 137 1.31 -6.16 -2.79
N TYR A 138 0.82 -6.55 -3.96
CA TYR A 138 1.37 -6.11 -5.24
C TYR A 138 1.33 -4.59 -5.38
N LEU A 139 0.18 -3.96 -5.10
CA LEU A 139 0.02 -2.51 -5.21
C LEU A 139 0.99 -1.74 -4.32
N VAL A 140 1.26 -2.23 -3.10
CA VAL A 140 2.24 -1.60 -2.20
C VAL A 140 3.67 -1.87 -2.65
N GLY A 141 4.02 -3.08 -3.07
CA GLY A 141 5.35 -3.37 -3.60
C GLY A 141 5.65 -2.59 -4.89
N SER A 142 4.66 -2.47 -5.76
CA SER A 142 4.81 -1.84 -7.08
C SER A 142 4.98 -0.31 -7.01
N THR A 143 4.70 0.36 -5.88
CA THR A 143 5.04 1.79 -5.71
C THR A 143 6.54 2.00 -5.85
N PHE A 144 7.36 1.12 -5.27
CA PHE A 144 8.82 1.19 -5.39
C PHE A 144 9.27 0.97 -6.83
N LEU A 145 8.73 -0.05 -7.50
CA LEU A 145 9.02 -0.34 -8.91
C LEU A 145 8.62 0.83 -9.81
N PHE A 146 7.48 1.46 -9.54
CA PHE A 146 6.99 2.61 -10.29
C PHE A 146 7.93 3.80 -10.14
N GLY A 147 8.39 4.09 -8.91
CA GLY A 147 9.40 5.12 -8.66
C GLY A 147 10.73 4.85 -9.35
N GLY A 148 11.24 3.62 -9.24
CA GLY A 148 12.47 3.20 -9.92
C GLY A 148 12.33 3.25 -11.45
N ALA A 149 11.18 2.86 -12.00
CA ALA A 149 10.91 2.93 -13.43
C ALA A 149 10.81 4.38 -13.94
N ALA A 150 10.29 5.30 -13.13
CA ALA A 150 10.20 6.72 -13.48
C ALA A 150 11.60 7.35 -13.69
N VAL A 151 12.63 6.83 -13.01
CA VAL A 151 14.03 7.24 -13.18
C VAL A 151 14.85 6.27 -14.06
N GLY A 152 14.19 5.30 -14.71
CA GLY A 152 14.82 4.37 -15.65
C GLY A 152 15.58 3.19 -15.02
N ARG A 153 15.46 2.98 -13.71
CA ARG A 153 16.23 1.96 -12.96
C ARG A 153 15.36 1.11 -12.01
N PRO A 154 14.27 0.47 -12.51
CA PRO A 154 13.38 -0.32 -11.64
C PRO A 154 14.04 -1.58 -11.09
N GLY A 155 15.08 -2.10 -11.75
CA GLY A 155 15.84 -3.27 -11.29
C GLY A 155 16.47 -3.07 -9.91
N ASP A 156 16.91 -1.85 -9.62
CA ASP A 156 17.64 -1.50 -8.40
C ASP A 156 16.75 -1.51 -7.14
N VAL A 157 15.43 -1.57 -7.33
CA VAL A 157 14.43 -1.52 -6.24
C VAL A 157 13.54 -2.76 -6.20
N ILE A 158 13.86 -3.82 -6.94
CA ILE A 158 13.13 -5.09 -6.90
C ILE A 158 13.11 -5.67 -5.48
N ALA A 159 14.26 -5.63 -4.79
CA ALA A 159 14.33 -6.14 -3.42
C ALA A 159 13.37 -5.37 -2.48
N LEU A 160 13.32 -4.03 -2.58
CA LEU A 160 12.40 -3.20 -1.79
C LEU A 160 10.94 -3.55 -2.08
N ALA A 161 10.61 -3.70 -3.37
CA ALA A 161 9.26 -4.05 -3.81
C ALA A 161 8.81 -5.41 -3.25
N LEU A 162 9.70 -6.41 -3.29
CA LEU A 162 9.42 -7.75 -2.76
C LEU A 162 9.27 -7.74 -1.23
N LEU A 163 10.18 -7.06 -0.51
CA LEU A 163 10.12 -6.94 0.94
C LEU A 163 8.84 -6.22 1.40
N ALA A 164 8.50 -5.11 0.75
CA ALA A 164 7.29 -4.35 1.04
C ALA A 164 6.02 -5.14 0.68
N GLY A 165 6.03 -5.87 -0.44
CA GLY A 165 4.91 -6.74 -0.84
C GLY A 165 4.68 -7.86 0.17
N LEU A 166 5.70 -8.69 0.44
CA LEU A 166 5.59 -9.83 1.36
C LEU A 166 5.18 -9.44 2.78
N SER A 167 5.71 -8.33 3.30
CA SER A 167 5.30 -7.80 4.61
C SER A 167 3.88 -7.21 4.59
N THR A 168 3.49 -6.55 3.50
CA THR A 168 2.10 -6.09 3.31
C THR A 168 1.13 -7.27 3.24
N PHE A 169 1.48 -8.35 2.53
CA PHE A 169 0.65 -9.54 2.47
C PHE A 169 0.40 -10.11 3.87
N ALA A 170 1.46 -10.25 4.68
CA ALA A 170 1.33 -10.70 6.06
C ALA A 170 0.40 -9.77 6.87
N ARG A 171 0.57 -8.45 6.73
CA ARG A 171 -0.30 -7.47 7.40
C ARG A 171 -1.75 -7.58 6.95
N GLU A 172 -2.03 -7.68 5.66
CA GLU A 172 -3.42 -7.77 5.18
C GLU A 172 -4.10 -9.06 5.67
N VAL A 173 -3.38 -10.18 5.74
CA VAL A 173 -3.96 -11.42 6.29
C VAL A 173 -4.23 -11.31 7.80
N ILE A 174 -3.35 -10.66 8.58
CA ILE A 174 -3.61 -10.40 10.02
C ILE A 174 -4.83 -9.49 10.19
N LYS A 175 -4.98 -8.48 9.31
CA LYS A 175 -6.13 -7.59 9.31
C LYS A 175 -7.44 -8.36 9.03
N ASP A 176 -7.46 -9.24 8.04
CA ASP A 176 -8.66 -10.06 7.77
C ASP A 176 -9.01 -10.97 8.97
N VAL A 177 -8.04 -11.37 9.79
CA VAL A 177 -8.30 -12.13 11.02
C VAL A 177 -8.93 -11.23 12.10
N GLU A 178 -8.46 -10.00 12.24
CA GLU A 178 -9.10 -8.99 13.10
C GLU A 178 -10.54 -8.70 12.66
N ASP A 179 -10.76 -8.56 11.35
CA ASP A 179 -12.05 -8.16 10.76
C ASP A 179 -12.98 -9.37 10.47
N VAL A 180 -12.60 -10.60 10.87
CA VAL A 180 -13.25 -11.84 10.43
C VAL A 180 -14.76 -11.92 10.71
N VAL A 181 -15.22 -11.32 11.81
CA VAL A 181 -16.64 -11.31 12.17
C VAL A 181 -17.40 -10.36 11.24
N GLY A 182 -16.89 -9.14 11.03
CA GLY A 182 -17.48 -8.15 10.13
C GLY A 182 -17.48 -8.61 8.68
N ASP A 183 -16.37 -9.19 8.22
CA ASP A 183 -16.25 -9.75 6.86
C ASP A 183 -17.29 -10.84 6.59
N ARG A 184 -17.60 -11.69 7.59
CA ARG A 184 -18.65 -12.71 7.46
C ARG A 184 -20.04 -12.10 7.37
N GLU A 185 -20.32 -11.05 8.15
CA GLU A 185 -21.61 -10.34 8.13
C GLU A 185 -21.82 -9.61 6.79
N GLU A 186 -20.75 -9.13 6.17
CA GLU A 186 -20.74 -8.54 4.82
C GLU A 186 -20.80 -9.59 3.70
N GLY A 187 -20.78 -10.88 4.03
CA GLY A 187 -20.84 -11.97 3.05
C GLY A 187 -19.54 -12.18 2.26
N LEU A 188 -18.41 -11.68 2.76
CA LEU A 188 -17.09 -11.85 2.15
C LEU A 188 -16.52 -13.24 2.46
N SER A 189 -15.59 -13.69 1.62
CA SER A 189 -14.88 -14.96 1.80
C SER A 189 -13.38 -14.70 1.92
N THR A 190 -12.97 -13.94 2.93
CA THR A 190 -11.55 -13.63 3.16
C THR A 190 -10.75 -14.89 3.52
N LEU A 191 -9.42 -14.82 3.44
CA LEU A 191 -8.55 -15.98 3.69
C LEU A 191 -8.84 -16.67 5.05
N PRO A 192 -8.97 -15.96 6.19
CA PRO A 192 -9.29 -16.61 7.47
C PRO A 192 -10.70 -17.22 7.51
N ILE A 193 -11.66 -16.72 6.73
CA ILE A 193 -12.98 -17.35 6.58
C ILE A 193 -12.85 -18.68 5.82
N ALA A 194 -12.06 -18.69 4.74
CA ALA A 194 -11.94 -19.86 3.87
C ALA A 194 -11.11 -21.00 4.49
N ILE A 195 -9.99 -20.70 5.17
CA ILE A 195 -9.06 -21.71 5.68
C ILE A 195 -8.96 -21.76 7.21
N GLY A 196 -9.67 -20.87 7.91
CA GLY A 196 -9.61 -20.70 9.36
C GLY A 196 -8.51 -19.72 9.80
N GLU A 197 -8.81 -18.94 10.83
CA GLU A 197 -7.96 -17.86 11.36
C GLU A 197 -6.53 -18.34 11.66
N ARG A 198 -6.38 -19.43 12.42
CA ARG A 198 -5.06 -19.96 12.79
C ARG A 198 -4.21 -20.37 11.59
N ARG A 199 -4.81 -20.92 10.53
CA ARG A 199 -4.06 -21.28 9.30
C ARG A 199 -3.69 -20.03 8.52
N ALA A 200 -4.59 -19.06 8.43
CA ALA A 200 -4.29 -17.77 7.79
C ALA A 200 -3.13 -17.04 8.49
N LEU A 201 -3.08 -17.02 9.83
CA LEU A 201 -1.96 -16.45 10.58
C LEU A 201 -0.62 -17.16 10.32
N TRP A 202 -0.64 -18.48 10.11
CA TRP A 202 0.57 -19.19 9.68
C TRP A 202 1.02 -18.83 8.27
N VAL A 203 0.08 -18.62 7.33
CA VAL A 203 0.40 -18.12 5.98
C VAL A 203 1.01 -16.71 6.07
N ALA A 204 0.42 -15.82 6.88
CA ALA A 204 0.96 -14.49 7.12
C ALA A 204 2.39 -14.54 7.70
N THR A 205 2.59 -15.37 8.72
CA THR A 205 3.90 -15.56 9.37
C THR A 205 4.92 -16.11 8.39
N ALA A 206 4.56 -17.10 7.57
CA ALA A 206 5.46 -17.64 6.55
C ALA A 206 5.89 -16.58 5.53
N SER A 207 4.95 -15.76 5.04
CA SER A 207 5.25 -14.63 4.15
C SER A 207 6.24 -13.64 4.79
N LEU A 208 6.01 -13.27 6.05
CA LEU A 208 6.90 -12.37 6.78
C LEU A 208 8.29 -13.00 6.99
N VAL A 209 8.38 -14.29 7.36
CA VAL A 209 9.66 -14.98 7.55
C VAL A 209 10.49 -14.98 6.26
N VAL A 210 9.84 -15.16 5.11
CA VAL A 210 10.53 -15.03 3.81
C VAL A 210 11.03 -13.60 3.60
N ALA A 211 10.23 -12.58 3.92
CA ALA A 211 10.65 -11.19 3.84
C ALA A 211 11.86 -10.90 4.75
N VAL A 212 11.81 -11.32 6.02
CA VAL A 212 12.90 -11.14 6.99
C VAL A 212 14.17 -11.87 6.55
N ALA A 213 14.05 -13.10 6.04
CA ALA A 213 15.20 -13.83 5.52
C ALA A 213 15.84 -13.15 4.30
N ALA A 214 15.04 -12.46 3.49
CA ALA A 214 15.50 -11.69 2.34
C ALA A 214 15.94 -10.25 2.68
N SER A 215 15.63 -9.73 3.88
CA SER A 215 15.91 -8.34 4.25
C SER A 215 17.40 -7.97 4.31
N PRO A 216 18.36 -8.89 4.50
CA PRO A 216 19.78 -8.58 4.37
C PRO A 216 20.25 -8.42 2.91
N LEU A 217 19.48 -8.87 1.91
CA LEU A 217 19.94 -8.87 0.51
C LEU A 217 20.34 -7.48 -0.01
N PRO A 218 19.58 -6.39 0.23
CA PRO A 218 20.00 -5.05 -0.16
C PRO A 218 21.33 -4.58 0.44
N TYR A 219 21.69 -5.07 1.63
CA TYR A 219 23.00 -4.82 2.22
C TYR A 219 24.09 -5.64 1.51
N LEU A 220 23.83 -6.93 1.30
CA LEU A 220 24.77 -7.85 0.65
C LEU A 220 25.02 -7.50 -0.83
N SER A 221 24.04 -6.91 -1.53
CA SER A 221 24.17 -6.42 -2.90
C SER A 221 24.87 -5.05 -3.00
N GLY A 222 25.20 -4.43 -1.86
CA GLY A 222 25.79 -3.09 -1.83
C GLY A 222 24.81 -1.95 -2.11
N THR A 223 23.50 -2.22 -2.12
CA THR A 223 22.46 -1.18 -2.28
C THR A 223 22.40 -0.28 -1.04
N PHE A 224 22.60 -0.85 0.15
CA PHE A 224 22.63 -0.14 1.44
C PHE A 224 23.85 -0.51 2.31
N GLY A 225 24.19 0.37 3.25
CA GLY A 225 25.25 0.16 4.25
C GLY A 225 24.75 -0.39 5.60
N GLY A 226 25.63 -0.42 6.61
CA GLY A 226 25.31 -0.99 7.94
C GLY A 226 24.17 -0.28 8.70
N VAL A 227 23.94 1.01 8.44
CA VAL A 227 22.83 1.76 9.04
C VAL A 227 21.47 1.18 8.64
N TYR A 228 21.31 0.78 7.38
CA TYR A 228 20.11 0.07 6.92
C TYR A 228 19.90 -1.23 7.70
N LEU A 229 20.96 -2.04 7.81
CA LEU A 229 20.88 -3.35 8.45
C LEU A 229 20.44 -3.24 9.92
N LEU A 230 20.92 -2.22 10.63
CA LEU A 230 20.52 -1.95 12.01
C LEU A 230 19.02 -1.60 12.12
N ILE A 231 18.54 -0.68 11.29
CA ILE A 231 17.15 -0.21 11.37
C ILE A 231 16.19 -1.32 10.90
N VAL A 232 16.52 -2.02 9.81
CA VAL A 232 15.67 -3.10 9.27
C VAL A 232 15.61 -4.28 10.24
N ALA A 233 16.68 -4.61 10.96
CA ALA A 233 16.64 -5.66 11.99
C ALA A 233 15.67 -5.32 13.12
N VAL A 234 15.59 -4.06 13.54
CA VAL A 234 14.59 -3.61 14.53
C VAL A 234 13.17 -3.68 13.95
N ALA A 235 12.99 -3.23 12.71
CA ALA A 235 11.70 -3.31 12.02
C ALA A 235 11.21 -4.77 11.92
N ASP A 236 12.09 -5.68 11.50
CA ASP A 236 11.83 -7.11 11.38
C ASP A 236 11.47 -7.74 12.73
N ALA A 237 12.19 -7.40 13.80
CA ALA A 237 11.87 -7.86 15.15
C ALA A 237 10.47 -7.41 15.61
N VAL A 238 10.11 -6.15 15.34
CA VAL A 238 8.78 -5.61 15.65
C VAL A 238 7.68 -6.34 14.87
N MET A 239 7.89 -6.58 13.56
CA MET A 239 6.91 -7.29 12.73
C MET A 239 6.79 -8.76 13.11
N LEU A 240 7.90 -9.44 13.44
CA LEU A 240 7.87 -10.83 13.91
C LEU A 240 7.14 -10.96 15.24
N TYR A 241 7.38 -10.02 16.16
CA TYR A 241 6.62 -9.96 17.41
C TYR A 241 5.12 -9.72 17.15
N ALA A 242 4.76 -8.85 16.22
CA ALA A 242 3.37 -8.65 15.82
C ALA A 242 2.75 -9.94 15.24
N CYS A 243 3.47 -10.70 14.40
CA CYS A 243 3.00 -12.01 13.94
C CYS A 243 2.79 -12.99 15.10
N TYR A 244 3.70 -13.04 16.08
CA TYR A 244 3.52 -13.86 17.28
C TYR A 244 2.27 -13.46 18.07
N GLU A 245 2.11 -12.16 18.33
CA GLU A 245 0.98 -11.60 19.07
C GLU A 245 -0.35 -11.79 18.36
N SER A 246 -0.36 -11.84 17.02
CA SER A 246 -1.58 -12.00 16.22
C SER A 246 -2.36 -13.27 16.54
N PHE A 247 -1.71 -14.31 17.10
CA PHE A 247 -2.39 -15.54 17.53
C PHE A 247 -3.24 -15.37 18.79
N SER A 248 -3.00 -14.32 19.57
CA SER A 248 -3.73 -13.99 20.79
C SER A 248 -4.54 -12.70 20.67
N ASP A 249 -3.99 -11.68 20.01
CA ASP A 249 -4.59 -10.35 19.86
C ASP A 249 -4.29 -9.77 18.47
N PRO A 250 -5.12 -10.10 17.46
CA PRO A 250 -4.97 -9.60 16.09
C PRO A 250 -4.99 -8.07 15.98
N THR A 251 -5.80 -7.40 16.80
CA THR A 251 -5.94 -5.93 16.80
C THR A 251 -4.64 -5.25 17.26
N ALA A 252 -4.09 -5.70 18.39
CA ALA A 252 -2.84 -5.15 18.90
C ALA A 252 -1.66 -5.49 17.97
N ALA A 253 -1.67 -6.69 17.38
CA ALA A 253 -0.72 -7.09 16.34
C ALA A 253 -0.79 -6.16 15.12
N GLN A 254 -1.98 -5.82 14.62
CA GLN A 254 -2.15 -4.89 13.49
C GLN A 254 -1.48 -3.53 13.76
N GLN A 255 -1.70 -2.97 14.93
CA GLN A 255 -1.13 -1.67 15.31
C GLN A 255 0.41 -1.75 15.37
N ARG A 256 0.95 -2.80 16.00
CA ARG A 256 2.41 -3.00 16.08
C ARG A 256 3.05 -3.25 14.71
N PHE A 257 2.39 -4.02 13.86
CA PHE A 257 2.87 -4.30 12.51
C PHE A 257 3.04 -3.01 11.70
N LYS A 258 2.11 -2.05 11.83
CA LYS A 258 2.22 -0.74 11.19
C LYS A 258 3.48 0.01 11.60
N TYR A 259 3.87 -0.01 12.88
CA TYR A 259 5.13 0.59 13.33
C TYR A 259 6.34 -0.09 12.70
N GLY A 260 6.34 -1.43 12.62
CA GLY A 260 7.38 -2.18 11.93
C GLY A 260 7.51 -1.80 10.46
N THR A 261 6.40 -1.70 9.73
CA THR A 261 6.41 -1.26 8.31
C THR A 261 6.90 0.18 8.13
N LEU A 262 6.58 1.08 9.06
CA LEU A 262 7.08 2.46 9.05
C LEU A 262 8.59 2.50 9.28
N LEU A 263 9.10 1.73 10.25
CA LEU A 263 10.54 1.60 10.49
C LEU A 263 11.28 1.02 9.27
N ALA A 264 10.70 0.03 8.60
CA ALA A 264 11.27 -0.53 7.37
C ALA A 264 11.34 0.51 6.24
N ALA A 265 10.29 1.33 6.06
CA ALA A 265 10.31 2.43 5.09
C ALA A 265 11.38 3.47 5.44
N VAL A 266 11.54 3.82 6.72
CA VAL A 266 12.64 4.69 7.20
C VAL A 266 14.00 4.06 6.92
N ALA A 267 14.16 2.74 7.10
CA ALA A 267 15.40 2.03 6.81
C ALA A 267 15.82 2.20 5.34
N PHE A 268 14.89 2.12 4.38
CA PHE A 268 15.21 2.32 2.96
C PHE A 268 15.69 3.75 2.66
N VAL A 269 15.06 4.76 3.25
CA VAL A 269 15.43 6.17 3.04
C VAL A 269 16.77 6.50 3.71
N VAL A 270 16.89 6.23 5.01
CA VAL A 270 18.09 6.53 5.80
C VAL A 270 19.27 5.67 5.34
N GLY A 271 19.01 4.41 5.01
CA GLY A 271 19.99 3.48 4.49
C GLY A 271 20.63 3.95 3.19
N ARG A 272 19.84 4.53 2.27
CA ARG A 272 20.37 5.15 1.05
C ARG A 272 21.13 6.43 1.35
N ALA A 273 20.55 7.31 2.16
CA ALA A 273 21.14 8.61 2.47
C ALA A 273 22.51 8.49 3.13
N ALA A 274 22.69 7.50 4.02
CA ALA A 274 23.96 7.24 4.69
C ALA A 274 25.11 6.81 3.75
N LEU A 275 24.81 6.38 2.52
CA LEU A 275 25.84 6.08 1.50
C LEU A 275 26.22 7.28 0.64
N LEU A 276 25.47 8.38 0.72
CA LEU A 276 25.69 9.61 -0.06
C LEU A 276 26.48 10.68 0.70
N ILE A 277 26.81 10.42 1.98
CA ILE A 277 27.57 11.28 2.89
C ILE A 277 28.96 10.69 3.06
#